data_AF-A0A382K2U1-F1
#
_entry.id   AF-A0A382K2U1-F1
#
_cell.length_a   1.000
_cell.length_b   1.000
_cell.length_c   1.000
_cell.angle_alpha   90.00
_cell.angle_beta   90.00
_cell.angle_gamma   90.00
#
_symmetry.space_group_name_H-M   'P 1'
#
loop_
_entity.id
_entity.type
_entity.pdbx_description
1 polymer ?
#
loop_
_entity_poly.entity_id
_entity_poly.type
_entity_poly.pdbx_seq_one_letter_code
_entity_poly.pdbx_strand_id
1 'polypeptide(L)'
;MLGSCGRPAVGNQILLSTNQSGNWEVSVFDLDRSLVFPVTNDPGTDTDPVWSPEGTKIAVASNREGDFNPEGDFELFILDRDGSVVRQLTRNSSSDDQPKWSPDGELVAFRSDRTGDVELFVVPVNGTEVRQVTDSPGEDWSPAWSPDGSSLAFASIRNGN
;
A
#
# COMPACT_ATOMS: atom_id res chain seq x y z
N MET A 1 -0.49 19.09 -34.94
CA MET A 1 0.26 18.32 -33.93
C MET A 1 -0.03 18.95 -32.59
N LEU A 2 -0.90 18.36 -31.79
CA LEU A 2 -1.17 18.81 -30.41
C LEU A 2 -0.21 18.03 -29.51
N GLY A 3 0.71 18.75 -28.87
CA GLY A 3 1.62 18.18 -27.90
C GLY A 3 0.84 17.68 -26.69
N SER A 4 1.02 16.41 -26.36
CA SER A 4 0.54 15.82 -25.11
C SER A 4 1.20 16.57 -23.95
N CYS A 5 0.40 17.34 -23.22
CA CYS A 5 0.80 17.91 -21.95
C CYS A 5 1.08 16.74 -20.99
N GLY A 6 2.35 16.56 -20.61
CA GLY A 6 2.73 15.60 -19.57
C GLY A 6 1.97 15.92 -18.29
N ARG A 7 1.28 14.92 -17.72
CA ARG A 7 0.57 15.05 -16.44
C ARG A 7 1.56 15.59 -15.40
N PRO A 8 1.35 16.78 -14.80
CA PRO A 8 2.25 17.29 -13.77
C PRO A 8 2.14 16.45 -12.50
N ALA A 9 3.17 16.58 -11.66
CA ALA A 9 3.46 15.82 -10.45
C ALA A 9 2.27 15.63 -9.48
N VAL A 10 2.35 14.56 -8.69
CA VAL A 10 1.41 14.07 -7.63
C VAL A 10 0.93 15.14 -6.63
N GLY A 11 1.53 16.34 -6.62
CA GLY A 11 1.30 17.37 -5.61
C GLY A 11 -0.15 17.86 -5.45
N ASN A 12 -1.04 17.55 -6.39
CA ASN A 12 -2.46 17.91 -6.30
C ASN A 12 -3.44 16.74 -6.44
N GLN A 13 -2.96 15.52 -6.16
CA GLN A 13 -3.78 14.30 -6.24
C GLN A 13 -3.66 13.47 -4.96
N ILE A 14 -4.80 13.03 -4.43
CA ILE A 14 -4.90 12.25 -3.20
C ILE A 14 -5.46 10.87 -3.54
N LEU A 15 -4.89 9.81 -2.95
CA LEU A 15 -5.47 8.47 -3.02
C LEU A 15 -6.50 8.30 -1.90
N LEU A 16 -7.63 7.70 -2.25
CA LEU A 16 -8.74 7.45 -1.34
C LEU A 16 -9.10 5.97 -1.39
N SER A 17 -9.42 5.38 -0.24
CA SER A 17 -10.23 4.17 -0.17
C SER A 17 -11.69 4.60 -0.05
N THR A 18 -12.53 4.17 -1.00
CA THR A 18 -13.94 4.54 -1.06
C THR A 18 -14.80 3.29 -1.21
N ASN A 19 -15.90 3.21 -0.45
CA ASN A 19 -16.88 2.15 -0.63
C ASN A 19 -18.05 2.68 -1.49
N GLN A 20 -17.99 2.41 -2.79
CA GLN A 20 -18.99 2.85 -3.76
C GLN A 20 -19.75 1.68 -4.41
N SER A 21 -19.22 0.45 -4.28
CA SER A 21 -19.64 -0.76 -5.01
C SER A 21 -20.04 -1.92 -4.11
N GLY A 22 -19.98 -1.75 -2.78
CA GLY A 22 -20.24 -2.82 -1.80
C GLY A 22 -18.98 -3.44 -1.21
N ASN A 23 -17.82 -3.10 -1.75
CA ASN A 23 -16.47 -3.35 -1.25
C ASN A 23 -15.68 -2.01 -1.21
N TRP A 24 -14.50 -2.00 -0.57
CA TRP A 24 -13.62 -0.84 -0.64
C TRP A 24 -12.79 -0.87 -1.90
N GLU A 25 -12.68 0.28 -2.57
CA GLU A 25 -11.96 0.46 -3.83
C GLU A 25 -11.06 1.69 -3.75
N VAL A 26 -9.96 1.69 -4.49
CA VAL A 26 -9.02 2.81 -4.60
C VAL A 26 -9.49 3.78 -5.67
N SER A 27 -9.45 5.07 -5.34
CA SER A 27 -9.73 6.17 -6.25
C SER A 27 -8.68 7.29 -6.11
N VAL A 28 -8.51 8.07 -7.16
CA VAL A 28 -7.73 9.31 -7.15
C VAL A 28 -8.66 10.51 -7.13
N PHE A 29 -8.51 11.35 -6.12
CA PHE A 29 -9.12 12.67 -6.09
C PHE A 29 -8.15 13.72 -6.63
N ASP A 30 -8.57 14.43 -7.68
CA ASP A 30 -7.85 15.52 -8.31
C ASP A 30 -8.33 16.85 -7.73
N LEU A 31 -7.44 17.54 -7.00
CA LEU A 31 -7.76 18.78 -6.28
C LEU A 31 -8.01 19.96 -7.23
N ASP A 32 -7.33 20.01 -8.38
CA ASP A 32 -7.51 21.09 -9.36
C ASP A 32 -8.90 21.04 -10.00
N ARG A 33 -9.35 19.82 -10.31
CA ARG A 33 -10.61 19.60 -11.01
C ARG A 33 -11.77 19.36 -10.07
N SER A 34 -11.50 19.08 -8.79
CA SER A 34 -12.48 18.58 -7.83
C SER A 34 -13.22 17.34 -8.36
N LEU A 35 -12.47 16.42 -8.95
CA LEU A 35 -13.00 15.19 -9.57
C LEU A 35 -12.39 13.94 -8.93
N VAL A 36 -13.18 12.87 -8.85
CA VAL A 36 -12.75 11.54 -8.42
C VAL A 36 -12.67 10.62 -9.63
N PHE A 37 -11.56 9.92 -9.78
CA PHE A 37 -11.35 8.90 -10.80
C PHE A 37 -11.17 7.54 -10.13
N PRO A 38 -11.95 6.51 -10.48
CA PRO A 38 -11.73 5.16 -9.96
C PRO A 38 -10.40 4.61 -10.48
N VAL A 39 -9.69 3.87 -9.64
CA VAL A 39 -8.46 3.15 -9.99
C VAL A 39 -8.74 1.66 -10.03
N THR A 40 -9.27 1.10 -8.94
CA THR A 40 -9.64 -0.31 -8.87
C THR A 40 -11.15 -0.49 -9.01
N ASN A 41 -11.54 -1.69 -9.45
CA ASN A 41 -12.91 -2.15 -9.56
C ASN A 41 -12.87 -3.66 -9.79
N ASP A 42 -12.66 -4.42 -8.72
CA ASP A 42 -12.60 -5.87 -8.73
C ASP A 42 -13.39 -6.46 -7.57
N PRO A 43 -13.67 -7.79 -7.52
CA PRO A 43 -14.48 -8.35 -6.43
C PRO A 43 -13.82 -8.25 -5.04
N GLY A 44 -12.51 -7.99 -4.97
CA GLY A 44 -11.77 -7.84 -3.73
C GLY A 44 -12.00 -6.49 -3.06
N THR A 45 -11.50 -6.36 -1.85
CA THR A 45 -11.42 -5.12 -1.08
C THR A 45 -10.02 -4.57 -1.23
N ASP A 46 -9.90 -3.31 -1.65
CA ASP A 46 -8.64 -2.59 -1.83
C ASP A 46 -8.53 -1.41 -0.85
N THR A 47 -7.48 -1.44 -0.02
CA THR A 47 -7.24 -0.49 1.07
C THR A 47 -5.80 0.01 1.09
N ASP A 48 -5.55 0.98 1.98
CA ASP A 48 -4.26 1.59 2.26
C ASP A 48 -3.44 2.03 1.02
N PRO A 49 -4.05 2.72 0.04
CA PRO A 49 -3.35 3.09 -1.17
C PRO A 49 -2.27 4.14 -0.89
N VAL A 50 -1.06 3.91 -1.42
CA VAL A 50 0.05 4.86 -1.33
C VAL A 50 0.74 5.04 -2.69
N TRP A 51 1.03 6.29 -3.04
CA TRP A 51 1.83 6.60 -4.23
C TRP A 51 3.27 6.15 -4.03
N SER A 52 3.89 5.65 -5.10
CA SER A 52 5.35 5.57 -5.18
C SER A 52 5.98 6.97 -5.14
N PRO A 53 7.24 7.13 -4.71
CA PRO A 53 7.87 8.45 -4.56
C PRO A 53 7.86 9.29 -5.84
N GLU A 54 8.03 8.65 -6.99
CA GLU A 54 7.99 9.27 -8.31
C GLU A 54 6.57 9.41 -8.89
N GLY A 55 5.56 8.87 -8.19
CA GLY A 55 4.15 9.10 -8.52
C GLY A 55 3.59 8.29 -9.67
N THR A 56 4.30 7.24 -10.08
CA THR A 56 3.92 6.45 -11.26
C THR A 56 3.19 5.17 -10.91
N LYS A 57 3.36 4.67 -9.68
CA LYS A 57 2.76 3.44 -9.19
C LYS A 57 1.98 3.68 -7.90
N ILE A 58 1.11 2.74 -7.58
CA ILE A 58 0.33 2.71 -6.34
C ILE A 58 0.61 1.37 -5.66
N ALA A 59 1.00 1.38 -4.39
CA ALA A 59 0.92 0.16 -3.56
C ALA A 59 -0.43 0.15 -2.85
N VAL A 60 -1.07 -1.02 -2.81
CA VAL A 60 -2.37 -1.23 -2.18
C VAL A 60 -2.35 -2.55 -1.38
N ALA A 61 -3.13 -2.62 -0.31
CA ALA A 61 -3.49 -3.89 0.31
C ALA A 61 -4.78 -4.40 -0.35
N SER A 62 -4.80 -5.68 -0.75
CA SER A 62 -5.93 -6.26 -1.47
C SER A 62 -6.15 -7.74 -1.15
N ASN A 63 -7.40 -8.15 -0.93
CA ASN A 63 -7.77 -9.57 -0.78
C ASN A 63 -8.29 -10.20 -2.09
N ARG A 64 -7.97 -9.59 -3.25
CA ARG A 64 -8.44 -10.01 -4.59
C ARG A 64 -8.13 -11.45 -5.00
N GLU A 65 -7.17 -12.11 -4.36
CA GLU A 65 -6.84 -13.53 -4.60
C GLU A 65 -7.49 -14.51 -3.60
N GLY A 66 -8.21 -13.99 -2.58
CA GLY A 66 -8.81 -14.78 -1.51
C GLY A 66 -10.29 -15.14 -1.74
N ASP A 67 -10.99 -15.45 -0.66
CA ASP A 67 -12.43 -15.74 -0.64
C ASP A 67 -13.30 -14.47 -0.65
N PHE A 68 -12.68 -13.30 -0.89
CA PHE A 68 -13.29 -11.97 -0.83
C PHE A 68 -13.89 -11.63 0.54
N ASN A 69 -13.46 -12.30 1.61
CA ASN A 69 -13.86 -11.94 2.96
C ASN A 69 -13.28 -10.56 3.33
N PRO A 70 -14.12 -9.54 3.64
CA PRO A 70 -13.65 -8.22 4.00
C PRO A 70 -12.79 -8.19 5.29
N GLU A 71 -12.79 -9.27 6.08
CA GLU A 71 -11.96 -9.43 7.28
C GLU A 71 -10.67 -10.23 7.03
N GLY A 72 -10.37 -10.68 5.81
CA GLY A 72 -9.36 -11.74 5.59
C GLY A 72 -8.35 -11.52 4.48
N ASP A 73 -7.13 -12.00 4.76
CA ASP A 73 -6.01 -12.31 3.85
C ASP A 73 -5.69 -11.23 2.80
N PHE A 74 -5.41 -10.03 3.29
CA PHE A 74 -4.91 -8.96 2.43
C PHE A 74 -3.47 -9.25 2.02
N GLU A 75 -3.18 -9.03 0.74
CA GLU A 75 -1.84 -9.10 0.17
C GLU A 75 -1.51 -7.78 -0.50
N LEU A 76 -0.22 -7.46 -0.60
CA LEU A 76 0.23 -6.21 -1.19
C LEU A 76 0.37 -6.33 -2.71
N PHE A 77 -0.18 -5.37 -3.43
CA PHE A 77 -0.07 -5.26 -4.88
C PHE A 77 0.50 -3.91 -5.29
N ILE A 78 1.29 -3.92 -6.36
CA ILE A 78 1.68 -2.72 -7.09
C ILE A 78 0.81 -2.59 -8.32
N LEU A 79 0.17 -1.44 -8.44
CA LEU A 79 -0.68 -1.06 -9.56
C LEU A 79 -0.04 0.07 -10.37
N ASP A 80 -0.35 0.12 -11.65
CA ASP A 80 -0.21 1.31 -12.47
C ASP A 80 -1.31 2.33 -12.15
N ARG A 81 -1.14 3.58 -12.60
CA ARG A 81 -2.12 4.65 -12.31
C ARG A 81 -3.52 4.39 -12.90
N ASP A 82 -3.63 3.47 -13.84
CA ASP A 82 -4.90 3.04 -14.45
C ASP A 82 -5.52 1.84 -13.74
N GLY A 83 -4.93 1.37 -12.63
CA GLY A 83 -5.39 0.22 -11.86
C GLY A 83 -4.90 -1.13 -12.34
N SER A 84 -4.15 -1.19 -13.45
CA SER A 84 -3.60 -2.47 -13.91
C SER A 84 -2.57 -3.01 -12.92
N VAL A 85 -2.71 -4.30 -12.59
CA VAL A 85 -1.78 -4.98 -11.67
C VAL A 85 -0.43 -5.15 -12.36
N VAL A 86 0.59 -4.49 -11.80
CA VAL A 86 1.98 -4.65 -12.22
C VAL A 86 2.60 -5.86 -11.55
N ARG A 87 2.31 -6.05 -10.25
CA ARG A 87 2.92 -7.10 -9.44
C ARG A 87 2.14 -7.36 -8.15
N GLN A 88 2.12 -8.62 -7.72
CA GLN A 88 1.83 -9.03 -6.35
C GLN A 88 3.16 -9.09 -5.57
N LEU A 89 3.28 -8.33 -4.47
CA LEU A 89 4.50 -8.24 -3.66
C LEU A 89 4.58 -9.30 -2.58
N THR A 90 3.44 -9.67 -2.00
CA THR A 90 3.34 -10.65 -0.92
C THR A 90 2.34 -11.74 -1.28
N ARG A 91 2.58 -12.96 -0.77
CA ARG A 91 1.73 -14.12 -1.02
C ARG A 91 1.95 -15.18 0.05
N ASN A 92 1.03 -15.26 0.98
CA ASN A 92 1.05 -16.08 2.17
C ASN A 92 -0.39 -16.33 2.65
N SER A 93 -0.58 -16.61 3.94
CA SER A 93 -1.90 -16.93 4.52
C SER A 93 -2.18 -16.03 5.73
N SER A 94 -1.60 -14.84 5.70
CA SER A 94 -1.54 -13.87 6.79
C SER A 94 -1.77 -12.50 6.18
N SER A 95 -2.35 -11.59 6.94
CA SER A 95 -2.76 -10.30 6.41
C SER A 95 -1.58 -9.35 6.35
N ASP A 96 -1.30 -8.86 5.15
CA ASP A 96 -0.29 -7.86 4.85
C ASP A 96 -0.95 -6.54 4.43
N ASP A 97 -0.71 -5.47 5.19
CA ASP A 97 -1.36 -4.17 4.98
C ASP A 97 -0.45 -2.97 5.34
N GLN A 98 -1.02 -1.75 5.31
CA GLN A 98 -0.32 -0.50 5.61
C GLN A 98 1.00 -0.29 4.82
N PRO A 99 1.04 -0.50 3.49
CA PRO A 99 2.26 -0.34 2.71
C PRO A 99 2.81 1.10 2.75
N LYS A 100 4.13 1.21 2.76
CA LYS A 100 4.89 2.47 2.68
C LYS A 100 6.17 2.30 1.86
N TRP A 101 6.26 3.03 0.77
CA TRP A 101 7.45 3.09 -0.06
C TRP A 101 8.63 3.73 0.67
N SER A 102 9.82 3.18 0.50
CA SER A 102 11.07 3.87 0.82
C SER A 102 11.24 5.10 -0.08
N PRO A 103 11.98 6.15 0.34
CA PRO A 103 12.12 7.38 -0.44
C PRO A 103 12.78 7.20 -1.81
N ASP A 104 13.62 6.17 -1.96
CA ASP A 104 14.26 5.78 -3.23
C ASP A 104 13.35 4.93 -4.15
N GLY A 105 12.21 4.47 -3.64
CA GLY A 105 11.27 3.63 -4.38
C GLY A 105 11.71 2.18 -4.58
N GLU A 106 12.73 1.70 -3.84
CA GLU A 106 13.24 0.33 -4.01
C GLU A 106 12.58 -0.69 -3.07
N LEU A 107 12.06 -0.23 -1.93
CA LEU A 107 11.48 -1.06 -0.87
C LEU A 107 10.05 -0.60 -0.53
N VAL A 108 9.26 -1.53 0.00
CA VAL A 108 7.99 -1.27 0.67
C VAL A 108 8.08 -1.83 2.08
N ALA A 109 7.89 -0.98 3.08
CA ALA A 109 7.63 -1.39 4.46
C ALA A 109 6.14 -1.66 4.64
N PHE A 110 5.77 -2.63 5.45
CA PHE A 110 4.38 -3.02 5.66
C PHE A 110 4.18 -3.74 6.98
N ARG A 111 2.93 -3.84 7.40
CA ARG A 111 2.48 -4.55 8.61
C ARG A 111 2.04 -5.97 8.24
N SER A 112 2.36 -6.95 9.07
CA SER A 112 1.97 -8.36 8.86
C SER A 112 1.71 -9.07 10.20
N ASP A 113 0.73 -9.97 10.23
CA ASP A 113 0.47 -10.85 11.39
C ASP A 113 1.06 -12.28 11.24
N ARG A 114 1.94 -12.48 10.25
CA ARG A 114 2.49 -13.80 9.89
C ARG A 114 3.32 -14.51 10.97
N THR A 115 3.76 -13.80 12.00
CA THR A 115 4.57 -14.35 13.10
C THR A 115 3.75 -14.72 14.35
N GLY A 116 2.42 -14.49 14.31
CA GLY A 116 1.49 -14.76 15.41
C GLY A 116 1.14 -13.52 16.23
N ASP A 117 1.98 -12.49 16.16
CA ASP A 117 1.72 -11.10 16.53
C ASP A 117 1.95 -10.18 15.32
N VAL A 118 1.50 -8.94 15.46
CA VAL A 118 1.60 -7.93 14.40
C VAL A 118 2.99 -7.32 14.41
N GLU A 119 3.73 -7.52 13.33
CA GLU A 119 5.10 -7.05 13.17
C GLU A 119 5.28 -6.30 11.84
N LEU A 120 6.38 -5.53 11.74
CA LEU A 120 6.74 -4.80 10.54
C LEU A 120 7.76 -5.57 9.70
N PHE A 121 7.54 -5.53 8.39
CA PHE A 121 8.35 -6.18 7.39
C PHE A 121 8.74 -5.18 6.31
N VAL A 122 9.78 -5.52 5.55
CA VAL A 122 10.16 -4.83 4.31
C VAL A 122 10.31 -5.83 3.19
N VAL A 123 9.87 -5.42 1.99
CA VAL A 123 10.01 -6.19 0.76
C VAL A 123 10.53 -5.29 -0.36
N PRO A 124 11.57 -5.71 -1.08
CA PRO A 124 11.92 -5.16 -2.38
C PRO A 124 10.74 -5.07 -3.35
N VAL A 125 10.67 -4.01 -4.14
CA VAL A 125 9.57 -3.77 -5.10
C VAL A 125 9.52 -4.82 -6.23
N ASN A 126 10.60 -5.58 -6.40
CA ASN A 126 10.62 -6.77 -7.27
C ASN A 126 9.86 -7.98 -6.67
N GLY A 127 9.44 -7.92 -5.40
CA GLY A 127 8.69 -8.94 -4.67
C GLY A 127 9.52 -10.08 -4.08
N THR A 128 10.84 -9.93 -3.97
CA THR A 128 11.72 -10.98 -3.43
C THR A 128 12.27 -10.64 -2.05
N GLU A 129 12.69 -11.63 -1.27
CA GLU A 129 13.45 -11.42 -0.02
C GLU A 129 12.74 -10.55 1.04
N VAL A 130 11.49 -10.90 1.37
CA VAL A 130 10.78 -10.28 2.50
C VAL A 130 11.60 -10.46 3.79
N ARG A 131 11.79 -9.37 4.53
CA ARG A 131 12.57 -9.34 5.77
C ARG A 131 11.77 -8.72 6.91
N GLN A 132 11.76 -9.39 8.06
CA GLN A 132 11.22 -8.86 9.31
C GLN A 132 12.10 -7.71 9.85
N VAL A 133 11.47 -6.65 10.36
CA VAL A 133 12.13 -5.45 10.88
C VAL A 133 11.98 -5.34 12.39
N THR A 134 10.85 -5.78 12.95
CA THR A 134 10.54 -5.79 14.37
C THR A 134 10.24 -7.22 14.84
N ASP A 135 10.65 -7.60 16.07
CA ASP A 135 10.50 -8.97 16.61
C ASP A 135 10.15 -9.01 18.12
N SER A 136 9.63 -7.91 18.63
CA SER A 136 9.51 -7.68 20.07
C SER A 136 8.07 -7.86 20.53
N PRO A 137 7.81 -8.43 21.72
CA PRO A 137 6.44 -8.64 22.19
C PRO A 137 5.59 -7.36 22.15
N GLY A 138 4.44 -7.45 21.50
CA GLY A 138 3.51 -6.35 21.28
C GLY A 138 3.25 -6.14 19.80
N GLU A 139 2.18 -5.42 19.46
CA GLU A 139 1.88 -5.10 18.07
C GLU A 139 2.65 -3.86 17.62
N ASP A 140 3.22 -3.91 16.42
CA ASP A 140 3.90 -2.81 15.75
C ASP A 140 3.17 -2.45 14.43
N TRP A 141 2.84 -1.17 14.24
CA TRP A 141 2.05 -0.72 13.07
C TRP A 141 2.41 0.69 12.60
N SER A 142 1.79 1.12 11.50
CA SER A 142 1.97 2.44 10.87
C SER A 142 3.44 2.78 10.61
N PRO A 143 4.15 1.98 9.79
CA PRO A 143 5.52 2.27 9.43
C PRO A 143 5.64 3.65 8.76
N ALA A 144 6.79 4.31 8.91
CA ALA A 144 7.11 5.55 8.21
C ALA A 144 8.63 5.68 8.02
N TRP A 145 9.08 5.78 6.77
CA TRP A 145 10.50 5.93 6.45
C TRP A 145 11.01 7.33 6.81
N SER A 146 12.26 7.40 7.29
CA SER A 146 13.00 8.65 7.33
C SER A 146 13.21 9.18 5.92
N PRO A 147 13.36 10.51 5.72
CA PRO A 147 13.55 11.08 4.39
C PRO A 147 14.79 10.56 3.63
N ASP A 148 15.80 10.08 4.36
CA ASP A 148 17.01 9.48 3.82
C ASP A 148 16.93 7.95 3.65
N GLY A 149 15.79 7.34 4.00
CA GLY A 149 15.54 5.89 3.90
C GLY A 149 16.31 5.03 4.90
N SER A 150 17.09 5.63 5.81
CA SER A 150 17.97 4.88 6.72
C SER A 150 17.25 4.30 7.95
N SER A 151 16.06 4.78 8.28
CA SER A 151 15.33 4.45 9.50
C SER A 151 13.83 4.33 9.24
N LEU A 152 13.15 3.57 10.11
CA LEU A 152 11.70 3.43 10.11
C LEU A 152 11.15 3.84 11.49
N ALA A 153 10.24 4.80 11.51
CA ALA A 153 9.40 5.09 12.68
C ALA A 153 8.14 4.22 12.64
N PHE A 154 7.61 3.87 13.81
CA PHE A 154 6.40 3.06 13.95
C PHE A 154 5.72 3.28 15.30
N ALA A 155 4.45 2.91 15.38
CA ALA A 155 3.68 2.85 16.63
C ALA A 155 3.75 1.44 17.22
N SER A 156 3.76 1.34 18.54
CA SER A 156 3.96 0.07 19.26
C SER A 156 3.27 0.04 20.61
N ILE A 157 2.61 -1.07 20.95
CA ILE A 157 2.08 -1.34 22.30
C ILE A 157 3.04 -2.12 23.21
N ARG A 158 4.29 -2.36 22.79
CA ARG A 158 5.27 -3.18 23.55
C ARG A 158 5.45 -2.83 25.03
N ASN A 159 5.09 -1.60 25.42
CA ASN A 159 5.17 -1.10 26.80
C ASN A 159 3.80 -0.87 27.48
N GLY A 160 2.70 -1.34 26.88
CA GLY A 160 1.36 -1.37 27.50
C GLY A 160 0.54 -0.09 27.45
N ASN A 161 0.53 0.62 26.31
CA ASN A 161 -0.38 1.77 26.08
C ASN A 161 -1.32 1.53 24.92
#